data_AF-A0A3T0NKJ6-F1
#
_entry.id   AF-A0A3T0NKJ6-F1
#
_cell.length_a   1.000
_cell.length_b   1.000
_cell.length_c   1.000
_cell.angle_alpha   90.00
_cell.angle_beta   90.00
_cell.angle_gamma   90.00
#
_symmetry.space_group_name_H-M   'P 1'
#
loop_
_entity.id
_entity.type
_entity.pdbx_description
1 polymer ?
#
loop_
_entity_poly.entity_id
_entity_poly.type
_entity_poly.pdbx_seq_one_letter_code
_entity_poly.pdbx_strand_id
1 'polypeptide(L)'
;GAASVLVATSVLGGATVFAGPRVEGGLPSITDSDMRKLAEITVKAQKHNDDKAVIEEINKFLDNADLSTLLRLTRGFDPSTFTYGRDMLQHYSRSIGGLNGGGYISQDMRSLLSRYLQKTLVENRNNRPVITNLRKTIENQLVSLADLTKKSEDQASKIEDQEQELAARKDLEKDLEADKVRLEEQLRESSQKLVEKESDLSTSRKQFEALSKANQMTMDLLSKEGQKNTKLKAELQKERDKSAKMTKELADKLSTSEKDKDRAIQ
;
A
#
# COMPACT_ATOMS: atom_id res chain seq x y z
N GLY A 1 -1.05 26.08 3.65
CA GLY A 1 -2.37 25.49 3.34
C GLY A 1 -3.34 25.96 4.39
N ALA A 2 -4.41 26.64 4.00
CA ALA A 2 -5.44 27.12 4.92
C ALA A 2 -6.67 26.22 4.77
N ALA A 3 -6.89 25.34 5.75
CA ALA A 3 -8.11 24.56 5.86
C ALA A 3 -9.24 25.49 6.30
N SER A 4 -10.19 25.75 5.41
CA SER A 4 -11.43 26.46 5.76
C SER A 4 -12.36 25.49 6.47
N VAL A 5 -12.47 25.67 7.78
CA VAL A 5 -13.43 24.98 8.64
C VAL A 5 -14.82 25.49 8.30
N LEU A 6 -15.65 24.65 7.65
CA LEU A 6 -17.07 24.93 7.48
C LEU A 6 -17.75 24.70 8.83
N VAL A 7 -18.10 25.79 9.51
CA VAL A 7 -18.92 25.75 10.72
C VAL A 7 -20.37 25.48 10.31
N ALA A 8 -20.82 24.25 10.48
CA ALA A 8 -22.22 23.89 10.40
C ALA A 8 -22.96 24.47 11.61
N THR A 9 -23.60 25.62 11.44
CA THR A 9 -24.56 26.13 12.43
C THR A 9 -25.82 25.27 12.37
N SER A 10 -25.91 24.33 13.30
CA SER A 10 -27.14 23.66 13.72
C SER A 10 -28.22 24.71 14.02
N VAL A 11 -29.29 24.73 13.21
CA VAL A 11 -30.54 25.44 13.53
C VAL A 11 -31.60 24.40 13.79
N LEU A 12 -31.55 23.87 15.02
CA LEU A 12 -32.52 22.98 15.61
C LEU A 12 -33.83 23.74 15.88
N GLY A 13 -34.95 23.20 15.40
CA GLY A 13 -36.27 23.42 16.01
C GLY A 13 -36.86 24.83 15.97
N GLY A 14 -37.53 25.17 14.87
CA GLY A 14 -38.48 26.27 14.85
C GLY A 14 -38.98 26.50 13.43
N ALA A 15 -40.29 26.58 13.22
CA ALA A 15 -40.82 27.05 11.94
C ALA A 15 -40.37 28.50 11.74
N THR A 16 -39.25 28.71 11.05
CA THR A 16 -38.87 30.01 10.53
C THR A 16 -39.82 30.33 9.38
N VAL A 17 -40.96 30.95 9.72
CA VAL A 17 -41.61 31.85 8.77
C VAL A 17 -40.51 32.84 8.37
N PHE A 18 -40.16 32.88 7.09
CA PHE A 18 -39.07 33.69 6.56
C PHE A 18 -39.38 35.17 6.81
N ALA A 19 -39.03 35.68 7.99
CA ALA A 19 -38.94 37.09 8.25
C ALA A 19 -37.59 37.51 7.68
N GLY A 20 -37.58 37.92 6.40
CA GLY A 20 -36.41 38.56 5.80
C GLY A 20 -35.90 39.72 6.68
N PRO A 21 -34.68 40.21 6.43
CA PRO A 21 -34.05 41.24 7.25
C PRO A 21 -35.03 42.41 7.41
N ARG A 22 -35.45 42.65 8.66
CA ARG A 22 -36.22 43.84 9.01
C ARG A 22 -35.24 45.00 8.96
N VAL A 23 -35.20 45.67 7.80
CA VAL A 23 -34.55 46.97 7.70
C VAL A 23 -35.38 47.91 8.60
N GLU A 24 -34.77 48.41 9.66
CA GLU A 24 -35.31 49.50 10.47
C GLU A 24 -35.53 50.72 9.54
N GLY A 25 -36.73 50.84 8.96
CA GLY A 25 -37.08 51.93 8.05
C GLY A 25 -37.63 51.47 6.71
N GLY A 26 -38.93 51.16 6.66
CA GLY A 26 -39.68 50.99 5.42
C GLY A 26 -39.44 49.68 4.66
N LEU A 27 -40.41 49.31 3.80
CA LEU A 27 -40.22 48.20 2.85
C LEU A 27 -39.12 48.57 1.85
N PRO A 28 -38.30 47.60 1.41
CA PRO A 28 -37.23 47.84 0.45
C PRO A 28 -37.75 48.47 -0.85
N SER A 29 -36.92 49.29 -1.49
CA SER A 29 -37.19 49.85 -2.80
C SER A 29 -37.22 48.74 -3.86
N ILE A 30 -38.06 48.89 -4.89
CA ILE A 30 -38.03 47.98 -6.04
C ILE A 30 -36.69 48.12 -6.77
N THR A 31 -36.26 47.05 -7.43
CA THR A 31 -35.03 47.09 -8.21
C THR A 31 -35.22 47.93 -9.49
N ASP A 32 -34.15 48.56 -9.96
CA ASP A 32 -34.20 49.36 -11.21
C ASP A 32 -34.59 48.49 -12.43
N SER A 33 -34.16 47.22 -12.43
CA SER A 33 -34.53 46.27 -13.48
C SER A 33 -36.03 45.99 -13.49
N ASP A 34 -36.61 45.73 -12.32
CA ASP A 34 -38.04 45.45 -12.20
C ASP A 34 -38.88 46.70 -12.49
N MET A 35 -38.41 47.88 -12.08
CA MET A 35 -39.05 49.15 -12.41
C MET A 35 -39.14 49.37 -13.92
N ARG A 36 -38.06 49.09 -14.67
CA ARG A 36 -38.04 49.20 -16.14
C ARG A 36 -39.00 48.20 -16.78
N LYS A 37 -38.98 46.94 -16.36
CA LYS A 37 -39.91 45.90 -16.86
C LYS A 37 -41.37 46.26 -16.61
N LEU A 38 -41.69 46.77 -15.43
CA LEU A 38 -43.04 47.23 -15.10
C LEU A 38 -43.48 48.42 -15.95
N ALA A 39 -42.56 49.34 -16.25
CA ALA A 39 -42.84 50.46 -17.16
C ALA A 39 -43.10 49.97 -18.60
N GLU A 40 -42.32 49.01 -19.10
CA GLU A 40 -42.53 48.40 -20.42
C GLU A 40 -43.89 47.70 -20.52
N ILE A 41 -44.23 46.89 -19.50
CA ILE A 41 -45.54 46.22 -19.39
C ILE A 41 -46.67 47.25 -19.39
N THR A 42 -46.52 48.34 -18.63
CA THR A 42 -47.51 49.42 -18.55
C THR A 42 -47.73 50.06 -19.92
N VAL A 43 -46.65 50.39 -20.64
CA VAL A 43 -46.75 50.99 -21.98
C VAL A 43 -47.41 50.02 -22.98
N LYS A 44 -47.14 48.72 -22.88
CA LYS A 44 -47.80 47.71 -23.72
C LYS A 44 -49.28 47.58 -23.40
N ALA A 45 -49.64 47.56 -22.12
CA ALA A 45 -51.03 47.49 -21.66
C ALA A 45 -51.87 48.68 -22.16
N GLN A 46 -51.32 49.90 -22.07
CA GLN A 46 -51.98 51.13 -22.53
C GLN A 46 -52.24 51.17 -24.04
N LYS A 47 -51.48 50.40 -24.83
CA LYS A 47 -51.70 50.30 -26.27
C LYS A 47 -52.88 49.40 -26.64
N HIS A 48 -53.46 48.65 -25.69
CA HIS A 48 -54.62 47.76 -25.88
C HIS A 48 -54.51 46.81 -27.09
N ASN A 49 -53.28 46.36 -27.40
CA ASN A 49 -53.03 45.56 -28.59
C ASN A 49 -53.38 44.07 -28.38
N ASP A 50 -53.05 43.51 -27.21
CA ASP A 50 -53.30 42.10 -26.88
C ASP A 50 -53.25 41.88 -25.35
N ASP A 51 -54.41 41.86 -24.71
CA ASP A 51 -54.53 41.68 -23.27
C ASP A 51 -53.98 40.33 -22.78
N LYS A 52 -54.06 39.26 -23.59
CA LYS A 52 -53.57 37.93 -23.20
C LYS A 52 -52.05 37.92 -23.12
N ALA A 53 -51.38 38.52 -24.12
CA ALA A 53 -49.93 38.66 -24.12
C ALA A 53 -49.45 39.50 -22.92
N VAL A 54 -50.16 40.58 -22.59
CA VAL A 54 -49.84 41.41 -21.42
C VAL A 54 -50.00 40.64 -20.11
N ILE A 55 -51.06 39.84 -19.96
CA ILE A 55 -51.24 38.97 -18.79
C ILE A 55 -50.10 37.96 -18.66
N GLU A 56 -49.67 37.35 -19.77
CA GLU A 56 -48.54 36.41 -19.77
C GLU A 56 -47.23 37.11 -19.36
N GLU A 57 -46.96 38.32 -19.85
CA GLU A 57 -45.80 39.11 -19.44
C GLU A 57 -45.84 39.50 -17.97
N ILE A 58 -47.02 39.86 -17.42
CA ILE A 58 -47.19 40.13 -15.99
C ILE A 58 -46.91 38.88 -15.16
N ASN A 59 -47.43 37.72 -15.56
CA ASN A 59 -47.18 36.47 -14.84
C ASN A 59 -45.68 36.12 -14.85
N LYS A 60 -45.02 36.23 -16.02
CA LYS A 60 -43.57 36.02 -16.13
C LYS A 60 -42.78 37.02 -15.30
N PHE A 61 -43.23 38.27 -15.23
CA PHE A 61 -42.62 39.26 -14.36
C PHE A 61 -42.74 38.83 -12.90
N LEU A 62 -43.93 38.46 -12.42
CA LEU A 62 -44.15 38.04 -11.04
C LEU A 62 -43.34 36.79 -10.66
N ASP A 63 -43.17 35.85 -11.58
CA ASP A 63 -42.35 34.64 -11.37
C ASP A 63 -40.85 34.97 -11.16
N ASN A 64 -40.36 36.06 -11.76
CA ASN A 64 -38.93 36.40 -11.79
C ASN A 64 -38.57 37.71 -11.06
N ALA A 65 -39.55 38.42 -10.52
CA ALA A 65 -39.34 39.68 -9.82
C ALA A 65 -38.54 39.46 -8.55
N ASP A 66 -37.73 40.44 -8.18
CA ASP A 66 -36.99 40.35 -6.93
C ASP A 66 -37.94 40.31 -5.72
N LEU A 67 -37.50 39.65 -4.65
CA LEU A 67 -38.28 39.53 -3.42
C LEU A 67 -38.64 40.91 -2.86
N SER A 68 -37.72 41.88 -2.94
CA SER A 68 -37.97 43.26 -2.51
C SER A 68 -39.14 43.89 -3.28
N THR A 69 -39.20 43.67 -4.59
CA THR A 69 -40.25 44.15 -5.47
C THR A 69 -41.61 43.52 -5.16
N LEU A 70 -41.66 42.21 -4.96
CA LEU A 70 -42.89 41.51 -4.58
C LEU A 70 -43.39 41.97 -3.20
N LEU A 71 -42.49 42.12 -2.21
CA LEU A 71 -42.82 42.66 -0.89
C LEU A 71 -43.33 44.10 -0.98
N ARG A 72 -42.76 44.92 -1.88
CA ARG A 72 -43.22 46.30 -2.07
C ARG A 72 -44.62 46.36 -2.69
N LEU A 73 -44.91 45.51 -3.67
CA LEU A 73 -46.23 45.44 -4.30
C LEU A 73 -47.29 44.91 -3.33
N THR A 74 -46.96 43.92 -2.50
CA THR A 74 -47.92 43.35 -1.52
C THR A 74 -48.42 44.34 -0.48
N ARG A 75 -47.69 45.43 -0.22
CA ARG A 75 -48.16 46.54 0.63
C ARG A 75 -49.51 47.10 0.18
N GLY A 76 -49.83 47.02 -1.11
CA GLY A 76 -51.11 47.49 -1.65
C GLY A 76 -52.32 46.65 -1.26
N PHE A 77 -52.11 45.53 -0.57
CA PHE A 77 -53.17 44.76 0.08
C PHE A 77 -53.37 45.11 1.56
N ASP A 78 -52.51 45.95 2.15
CA ASP A 78 -52.55 46.27 3.58
C ASP A 78 -53.32 47.57 3.85
N PRO A 79 -54.58 47.48 4.33
CA PRO A 79 -55.41 48.64 4.62
C PRO A 79 -54.93 49.46 5.82
N SER A 80 -54.03 48.91 6.65
CA SER A 80 -53.49 49.61 7.81
C SER A 80 -52.39 50.60 7.44
N THR A 81 -51.87 50.53 6.21
CA THR A 81 -50.82 51.46 5.77
C THR A 81 -51.41 52.83 5.42
N PHE A 82 -50.73 53.90 5.83
CA PHE A 82 -51.13 55.28 5.46
C PHE A 82 -51.14 55.53 3.93
N THR A 83 -50.46 54.68 3.16
CA THR A 83 -50.38 54.72 1.70
C THR A 83 -51.47 53.89 1.01
N TYR A 84 -52.34 53.22 1.76
CA TYR A 84 -53.34 52.32 1.20
C TYR A 84 -54.24 53.04 0.18
N GLY A 85 -54.38 52.46 -1.02
CA GLY A 85 -55.13 53.07 -2.12
C GLY A 85 -54.38 54.19 -2.87
N ARG A 86 -53.13 54.48 -2.48
CA ARG A 86 -52.16 55.34 -3.19
C ARG A 86 -50.78 54.69 -3.29
N ASP A 87 -50.73 53.37 -3.12
CA ASP A 87 -49.52 52.57 -3.15
C ASP A 87 -49.12 52.19 -4.58
N MET A 88 -47.96 51.54 -4.69
CA MET A 88 -47.37 51.13 -5.97
C MET A 88 -48.23 50.11 -6.71
N LEU A 89 -48.87 49.17 -6.00
CA LEU A 89 -49.77 48.21 -6.62
C LEU A 89 -50.98 48.92 -7.20
N GLN A 90 -51.56 49.88 -6.47
CA GLN A 90 -52.67 50.69 -6.96
C GLN A 90 -52.26 51.55 -8.18
N HIS A 91 -51.03 52.07 -8.20
CA HIS A 91 -50.49 52.77 -9.36
C HIS A 91 -50.46 51.85 -10.58
N TYR A 92 -49.78 50.70 -10.50
CA TYR A 92 -49.69 49.78 -11.64
C TYR A 92 -51.02 49.16 -12.04
N SER A 93 -51.91 48.83 -11.09
CA SER A 93 -53.28 48.40 -11.39
C SER A 93 -54.06 49.45 -12.20
N ARG A 94 -53.89 50.74 -11.91
CA ARG A 94 -54.54 51.81 -12.68
C ARG A 94 -53.87 52.01 -14.04
N SER A 95 -52.54 52.00 -14.07
CA SER A 95 -51.77 52.29 -15.28
C SER A 95 -51.87 51.17 -16.32
N ILE A 96 -51.96 49.92 -15.88
CA ILE A 96 -52.20 48.74 -16.72
C ILE A 96 -53.69 48.63 -17.07
N GLY A 97 -54.57 49.01 -16.14
CA GLY A 97 -56.01 48.92 -16.33
C GLY A 97 -56.53 47.48 -16.25
N GLY A 98 -57.80 47.32 -16.59
CA GLY A 98 -58.44 46.00 -16.62
C GLY A 98 -58.13 45.28 -17.93
N LEU A 99 -57.48 44.12 -17.84
CA LEU A 99 -57.12 43.24 -18.95
C LEU A 99 -58.14 42.11 -19.09
N ASN A 100 -58.51 41.76 -20.31
CA ASN A 100 -59.41 40.64 -20.57
C ASN A 100 -58.65 39.40 -21.08
N GLY A 101 -58.44 38.42 -20.19
CA GLY A 101 -57.82 37.14 -20.53
C GLY A 101 -58.71 36.14 -21.28
N GLY A 102 -59.93 36.54 -21.68
CA GLY A 102 -60.92 35.65 -22.30
C GLY A 102 -61.93 35.02 -21.32
N GLY A 103 -62.09 35.61 -20.13
CA GLY A 103 -63.08 35.20 -19.12
C GLY A 103 -64.06 36.33 -18.77
N TYR A 104 -65.05 36.04 -17.94
CA TYR A 104 -66.09 37.02 -17.55
C TYR A 104 -65.60 38.12 -16.60
N ILE A 105 -64.37 38.03 -16.08
CA ILE A 105 -63.82 38.94 -15.07
C ILE A 105 -62.55 39.58 -15.62
N SER A 106 -62.53 40.91 -15.66
CA SER A 106 -61.35 41.69 -15.99
C SER A 106 -60.28 41.54 -14.90
N GLN A 107 -59.03 41.36 -15.31
CA GLN A 107 -57.87 41.15 -14.45
C GLN A 107 -56.97 42.37 -14.46
N ASP A 108 -56.52 42.81 -13.30
CA ASP A 108 -55.49 43.84 -13.15
C ASP A 108 -54.28 43.29 -12.40
N MET A 109 -53.25 44.13 -12.24
CA MET A 109 -52.03 43.79 -11.51
C MET A 109 -52.31 43.26 -10.10
N ARG A 110 -53.30 43.83 -9.40
CA ARG A 110 -53.74 43.38 -8.06
C ARG A 110 -54.29 41.96 -8.10
N SER A 111 -55.18 41.65 -9.03
CA SER A 111 -55.77 40.31 -9.16
C SER A 111 -54.73 39.25 -9.54
N LEU A 112 -53.81 39.58 -10.45
CA LEU A 112 -52.75 38.68 -10.92
C LEU A 112 -51.73 38.42 -9.81
N LEU A 113 -51.31 39.46 -9.09
CA LEU A 113 -50.41 39.32 -7.93
C LEU A 113 -51.06 38.47 -6.82
N SER A 114 -52.35 38.69 -6.52
CA SER A 114 -53.06 37.87 -5.54
C SER A 114 -53.07 36.39 -5.92
N ARG A 115 -53.38 36.09 -7.18
CA ARG A 115 -53.36 34.71 -7.71
C ARG A 115 -51.96 34.10 -7.64
N TYR A 116 -50.93 34.85 -8.03
CA TYR A 116 -49.54 34.43 -7.93
C TYR A 116 -49.18 34.07 -6.49
N LEU A 117 -49.46 34.95 -5.52
CA LEU A 117 -49.15 34.69 -4.10
C LEU A 117 -49.88 33.47 -3.55
N GLN A 118 -51.15 33.28 -3.92
CA GLN A 118 -51.91 32.08 -3.53
C GLN A 118 -51.29 30.81 -4.10
N LYS A 119 -50.95 30.81 -5.39
CA LYS A 119 -50.28 29.69 -6.06
C LYS A 119 -48.96 29.36 -5.37
N THR A 120 -48.08 30.36 -5.22
CA THR A 120 -46.77 30.21 -4.58
C THR A 120 -46.89 29.73 -3.13
N LEU A 121 -47.88 30.18 -2.37
CA LEU A 121 -48.12 29.72 -1.00
C LEU A 121 -48.52 28.25 -0.94
N VAL A 122 -49.40 27.80 -1.84
CA VAL A 122 -49.80 26.39 -1.94
C VAL A 122 -48.63 25.52 -2.39
N GLU A 123 -47.89 25.95 -3.42
CA GLU A 123 -46.70 25.25 -3.90
C GLU A 123 -45.64 25.14 -2.81
N ASN A 124 -45.35 26.23 -2.08
CA ASN A 124 -44.40 26.21 -0.96
C ASN A 124 -44.86 25.28 0.17
N ARG A 125 -46.16 25.26 0.49
CA ARG A 125 -46.72 24.33 1.48
C ARG A 125 -46.50 22.86 1.07
N ASN A 126 -46.72 22.56 -0.21
CA ASN A 126 -46.57 21.21 -0.77
C ASN A 126 -45.10 20.81 -0.96
N ASN A 127 -44.20 21.76 -1.20
CA ASN A 127 -42.78 21.51 -1.40
C ASN A 127 -41.99 21.35 -0.09
N ARG A 128 -42.52 21.84 1.03
CA ARG A 128 -41.90 21.70 2.35
C ARG A 128 -41.53 20.25 2.73
N PRO A 129 -42.41 19.23 2.60
CA PRO A 129 -42.03 17.84 2.87
C PRO A 129 -40.96 17.33 1.91
N VAL A 130 -41.00 17.72 0.63
CA VAL A 130 -39.98 17.33 -0.37
C VAL A 130 -38.61 17.87 0.02
N ILE A 131 -38.52 19.16 0.36
CA ILE A 131 -37.28 19.80 0.82
C ILE A 131 -36.76 19.13 2.10
N THR A 132 -37.65 18.77 3.02
CA THR A 132 -37.27 18.09 4.28
C THR A 132 -36.69 16.70 4.00
N ASN A 133 -37.31 15.94 3.10
CA ASN A 133 -36.81 14.62 2.70
C ASN A 133 -35.47 14.73 1.97
N LEU A 134 -35.32 15.70 1.07
CA LEU A 134 -34.06 15.97 0.38
C LEU A 134 -32.93 16.29 1.36
N ARG A 135 -33.20 17.14 2.36
CA ARG A 135 -32.23 17.45 3.43
C ARG A 135 -31.80 16.21 4.19
N LYS A 136 -32.76 15.38 4.60
CA LYS A 136 -32.46 14.12 5.30
C LYS A 136 -31.63 13.16 4.44
N THR A 137 -31.92 13.06 3.14
CA THR A 137 -31.12 12.26 2.21
C THR A 137 -29.70 12.79 2.09
N ILE A 138 -29.53 14.11 1.98
CA ILE A 138 -28.21 14.75 1.92
C ILE A 138 -27.42 14.50 3.22
N GLU A 139 -28.05 14.66 4.39
CA GLU A 139 -27.43 14.37 5.68
C GLU A 139 -26.95 12.92 5.75
N ASN A 140 -27.78 11.96 5.34
CA ASN A 140 -27.40 10.54 5.31
C ASN A 140 -26.23 10.27 4.33
N GLN A 141 -26.22 10.94 3.18
CA GLN A 141 -25.13 10.82 2.20
C GLN A 141 -23.82 11.39 2.74
N LEU A 142 -23.86 12.51 3.46
CA LEU A 142 -22.68 13.11 4.09
C LEU A 142 -22.09 12.21 5.16
N VAL A 143 -22.92 11.56 5.99
CA VAL A 143 -22.47 10.56 6.97
C VAL A 143 -21.79 9.39 6.28
N SER A 144 -22.39 8.85 5.23
CA SER A 144 -21.81 7.74 4.45
C SER A 144 -20.48 8.11 3.80
N LEU A 145 -20.36 9.34 3.27
CA LEU A 145 -19.10 9.84 2.71
C LEU A 145 -18.01 9.96 3.78
N ALA A 146 -18.34 10.46 4.98
CA ALA A 146 -17.37 10.53 6.08
C ALA A 146 -16.85 9.14 6.49
N ASP A 147 -17.74 8.15 6.56
CA ASP A 147 -17.35 6.75 6.84
C ASP A 147 -16.45 6.16 5.76
N LEU A 148 -16.75 6.45 4.47
CA LEU A 148 -15.92 6.02 3.35
C LEU A 148 -14.55 6.68 3.35
N THR A 149 -14.47 7.98 3.65
CA THR A 149 -13.19 8.70 3.80
C THR A 149 -12.36 8.08 4.89
N LYS A 150 -12.93 7.82 6.07
CA LYS A 150 -12.23 7.17 7.17
C LYS A 150 -11.71 5.77 6.80
N LYS A 151 -12.54 4.95 6.14
CA LYS A 151 -12.11 3.62 5.66
C LYS A 151 -10.98 3.72 4.63
N SER A 152 -11.01 4.72 3.76
CA SER A 152 -9.97 4.97 2.77
C SER A 152 -8.65 5.34 3.44
N GLU A 153 -8.67 6.19 4.48
CA GLU A 153 -7.50 6.56 5.27
C GLU A 153 -6.92 5.34 6.00
N ASP A 154 -7.77 4.53 6.65
CA ASP A 154 -7.35 3.28 7.33
C ASP A 154 -6.76 2.25 6.35
N GLN A 155 -7.22 2.23 5.09
CA GLN A 155 -6.66 1.36 4.06
C GLN A 155 -5.33 1.89 3.54
N ALA A 156 -5.19 3.21 3.38
CA ALA A 156 -3.94 3.82 2.95
C ALA A 156 -2.82 3.56 3.97
N SER A 157 -3.09 3.69 5.27
CA SER A 157 -2.10 3.41 6.31
C SER A 157 -1.66 1.94 6.31
N LYS A 158 -2.60 1.00 6.11
CA LYS A 158 -2.27 -0.44 6.02
C LYS A 158 -1.42 -0.77 4.80
N ILE A 159 -1.66 -0.10 3.66
CA ILE A 159 -0.85 -0.27 2.47
C ILE A 159 0.58 0.23 2.74
N GLU A 160 0.71 1.39 3.38
CA GLU A 160 2.02 1.95 3.75
C GLU A 160 2.80 1.00 4.68
N ASP A 161 2.15 0.45 5.71
CA ASP A 161 2.75 -0.54 6.61
C ASP A 161 3.22 -1.79 5.84
N GLN A 162 2.41 -2.29 4.90
CA GLN A 162 2.75 -3.45 4.07
C GLN A 162 3.90 -3.16 3.10
N GLU A 163 3.97 -1.96 2.53
CA GLU A 163 5.06 -1.54 1.66
C GLU A 163 6.39 -1.46 2.43
N GLN A 164 6.36 -0.93 3.65
CA GLN A 164 7.53 -0.90 4.54
C GLN A 164 7.98 -2.31 4.93
N GLU A 165 7.05 -3.20 5.29
CA GLU A 165 7.37 -4.60 5.59
C GLU A 165 7.98 -5.31 4.37
N LEU A 166 7.44 -5.07 3.18
CA LEU A 166 7.93 -5.68 1.95
C LEU A 166 9.34 -5.17 1.59
N ALA A 167 9.64 -3.89 1.83
CA ALA A 167 10.98 -3.34 1.66
C ALA A 167 11.98 -4.00 2.62
N ALA A 168 11.63 -4.12 3.90
CA ALA A 168 12.47 -4.78 4.90
C ALA A 168 12.73 -6.26 4.57
N ARG A 169 11.70 -6.99 4.09
CA ARG A 169 11.83 -8.38 3.64
C ARG A 169 12.76 -8.51 2.43
N LYS A 170 12.71 -7.57 1.48
CA LYS A 170 13.61 -7.56 0.32
C LYS A 170 15.07 -7.38 0.71
N ASP A 171 15.34 -6.53 1.70
CA ASP A 171 16.72 -6.33 2.17
C ASP A 171 17.23 -7.56 2.92
N LEU A 172 16.40 -8.18 3.77
CA LEU A 172 16.70 -9.49 4.38
C LEU A 172 16.95 -10.60 3.34
N GLU A 173 16.18 -10.63 2.25
CA GLU A 173 16.35 -11.62 1.18
C GLU A 173 17.69 -11.44 0.43
N LYS A 174 18.13 -10.19 0.22
CA LYS A 174 19.45 -9.92 -0.36
C LYS A 174 20.59 -10.41 0.55
N ASP A 175 20.48 -10.16 1.86
CA ASP A 175 21.48 -10.61 2.82
C ASP A 175 21.55 -12.14 2.87
N LEU A 176 20.40 -12.81 2.85
CA LEU A 176 20.33 -14.27 2.79
C LEU A 176 20.94 -14.84 1.50
N GLU A 177 20.70 -14.21 0.34
CA GLU A 177 21.32 -14.65 -0.90
C GLU A 177 22.85 -14.44 -0.88
N ALA A 178 23.33 -13.33 -0.30
CA ALA A 178 24.76 -13.10 -0.12
C ALA A 178 25.41 -14.15 0.80
N ASP A 179 24.76 -14.50 1.91
CA ASP A 179 25.21 -15.55 2.82
C ASP A 179 25.21 -16.93 2.16
N LYS A 180 24.18 -17.23 1.37
CA LYS A 180 24.09 -18.47 0.59
C LYS A 180 25.26 -18.59 -0.39
N VAL A 181 25.53 -17.55 -1.19
CA VAL A 181 26.67 -17.53 -2.12
C VAL A 181 27.99 -17.74 -1.37
N ARG A 182 28.16 -17.10 -0.20
CA ARG A 182 29.36 -17.28 0.63
C ARG A 182 29.52 -18.71 1.12
N LEU A 183 28.44 -19.33 1.60
CA LEU A 183 28.44 -20.71 2.09
C LEU A 183 28.68 -21.71 0.96
N GLU A 184 28.10 -21.49 -0.22
CA GLU A 184 28.34 -22.31 -1.40
C GLU A 184 29.82 -22.28 -1.81
N GLU A 185 30.47 -21.11 -1.80
CA GLU A 185 31.90 -21.01 -2.10
C GLU A 185 32.77 -21.67 -1.02
N GLN A 186 32.45 -21.49 0.26
CA GLN A 186 33.15 -22.19 1.36
C GLN A 186 33.03 -23.71 1.24
N LEU A 187 31.86 -24.21 0.87
CA LEU A 187 31.63 -25.64 0.66
C LEU A 187 32.45 -26.14 -0.54
N ARG A 188 32.51 -25.36 -1.63
CA ARG A 188 33.31 -25.66 -2.82
C ARG A 188 34.80 -25.75 -2.49
N GLU A 189 35.34 -24.75 -1.80
CA GLU A 189 36.74 -24.74 -1.35
C GLU A 189 37.05 -25.92 -0.41
N SER A 190 36.18 -26.18 0.57
CA SER A 190 36.37 -27.29 1.50
C SER A 190 36.33 -28.64 0.78
N SER A 191 35.43 -28.81 -0.18
CA SER A 191 35.33 -30.03 -0.97
C SER A 191 36.59 -30.25 -1.81
N GLN A 192 37.12 -29.19 -2.44
CA GLN A 192 38.36 -29.27 -3.20
C GLN A 192 39.55 -29.65 -2.31
N LYS A 193 39.69 -29.02 -1.14
CA LYS A 193 40.74 -29.37 -0.16
C LYS A 193 40.63 -30.81 0.32
N LEU A 194 39.41 -31.34 0.46
CA LEU A 194 39.18 -32.72 0.87
C LEU A 194 39.65 -33.70 -0.23
N VAL A 195 39.31 -33.43 -1.48
CA VAL A 195 39.77 -34.21 -2.64
C VAL A 195 41.30 -34.20 -2.75
N GLU A 196 41.94 -33.05 -2.57
CA GLU A 196 43.41 -32.93 -2.56
C GLU A 196 44.02 -33.78 -1.43
N LYS A 197 43.51 -33.65 -0.20
CA LYS A 197 43.99 -34.46 0.95
C LYS A 197 43.76 -35.95 0.77
N GLU A 198 42.66 -36.36 0.14
CA GLU A 198 42.36 -37.76 -0.13
C GLU A 198 43.31 -38.35 -1.18
N SER A 199 43.66 -37.56 -2.20
CA SER A 199 44.70 -37.90 -3.18
C SER A 199 46.08 -38.06 -2.51
N ASP A 200 46.46 -37.12 -1.65
CA ASP A 200 47.73 -37.15 -0.91
C ASP A 200 47.80 -38.37 0.02
N LEU A 201 46.71 -38.65 0.77
CA LEU A 201 46.60 -39.83 1.62
C LEU A 201 46.71 -41.13 0.82
N SER A 202 46.08 -41.21 -0.35
CA SER A 202 46.17 -42.37 -1.25
C SER A 202 47.62 -42.59 -1.72
N THR A 203 48.32 -41.52 -2.09
CA THR A 203 49.72 -41.57 -2.50
C THR A 203 50.62 -42.01 -1.35
N SER A 204 50.43 -41.43 -0.16
CA SER A 204 51.17 -41.80 1.05
C SER A 204 50.92 -43.26 1.45
N ARG A 205 49.68 -43.75 1.34
CA ARG A 205 49.36 -45.17 1.57
C ARG A 205 50.10 -46.09 0.61
N LYS A 206 50.16 -45.76 -0.68
CA LYS A 206 50.92 -46.54 -1.68
C LYS A 206 52.42 -46.57 -1.35
N GLN A 207 53.00 -45.43 -0.96
CA GLN A 207 54.40 -45.35 -0.53
C GLN A 207 54.66 -46.18 0.73
N PHE A 208 53.77 -46.11 1.72
CA PHE A 208 53.86 -46.91 2.94
C PHE A 208 53.78 -48.41 2.65
N GLU A 209 52.88 -48.83 1.75
CA GLU A 209 52.78 -50.24 1.35
C GLU A 209 54.05 -50.72 0.63
N ALA A 210 54.63 -49.88 -0.24
CA ALA A 210 55.90 -50.17 -0.91
C ALA A 210 57.07 -50.30 0.10
N LEU A 211 57.17 -49.37 1.06
CA LEU A 211 58.17 -49.42 2.12
C LEU A 211 57.98 -50.63 3.03
N SER A 212 56.74 -50.98 3.36
CA SER A 212 56.41 -52.18 4.14
C SER A 212 56.87 -53.46 3.44
N LYS A 213 56.58 -53.58 2.13
CA LYS A 213 57.07 -54.71 1.30
C LYS A 213 58.60 -54.75 1.24
N ALA A 214 59.25 -53.60 1.05
CA ALA A 214 60.70 -53.52 1.05
C ALA A 214 61.30 -53.96 2.40
N ASN A 215 60.76 -53.47 3.52
CA ASN A 215 61.18 -53.86 4.86
C ASN A 215 61.01 -55.36 5.10
N GLN A 216 59.88 -55.94 4.67
CA GLN A 216 59.65 -57.38 4.78
C GLN A 216 60.69 -58.19 3.99
N MET A 217 60.98 -57.79 2.74
CA MET A 217 62.03 -58.41 1.93
C MET A 217 63.42 -58.30 2.58
N THR A 218 63.74 -57.14 3.16
CA THR A 218 65.01 -56.93 3.88
C THR A 218 65.09 -57.82 5.12
N MET A 219 64.01 -57.96 5.89
CA MET A 219 63.95 -58.88 7.03
C MET A 219 64.13 -60.35 6.60
N ASP A 220 63.47 -60.75 5.51
CA ASP A 220 63.58 -62.12 4.98
C ASP A 220 65.02 -62.42 4.50
N LEU A 221 65.67 -61.45 3.84
CA LEU A 221 67.07 -61.55 3.44
C LEU A 221 68.01 -61.65 4.64
N LEU A 222 67.83 -60.78 5.64
CA LEU A 222 68.61 -60.82 6.89
C LEU A 222 68.43 -62.16 7.62
N SER A 223 67.21 -62.70 7.67
CA SER A 223 66.92 -64.01 8.26
C SER A 223 67.63 -65.14 7.51
N LYS A 224 67.55 -65.16 6.17
CA LYS A 224 68.27 -66.13 5.33
C LYS A 224 69.78 -66.04 5.50
N GLU A 225 70.33 -64.82 5.56
CA GLU A 225 71.76 -64.61 5.76
C GLU A 225 72.21 -65.02 7.17
N GLY A 226 71.38 -64.77 8.19
CA GLY A 226 71.56 -65.28 9.55
C GLY A 226 71.63 -66.81 9.59
N GLN A 227 70.73 -67.50 8.87
CA GLN A 227 70.75 -68.96 8.74
C GLN A 227 71.99 -69.49 7.99
N LYS A 228 72.45 -68.79 6.94
CA LYS A 228 73.71 -69.16 6.25
C LYS A 228 74.90 -68.99 7.17
N ASN A 229 74.95 -67.89 7.92
CA ASN A 229 76.06 -67.59 8.83
C ASN A 229 76.12 -68.61 9.98
N THR A 230 74.98 -69.05 10.52
CA THR A 230 74.96 -70.16 11.49
C THR A 230 75.42 -71.48 10.89
N LYS A 231 75.01 -71.81 9.66
CA LYS A 231 75.51 -73.00 8.93
C LYS A 231 77.02 -72.93 8.68
N LEU A 232 77.53 -71.80 8.19
CA LEU A 232 78.95 -71.58 7.95
C LEU A 232 79.76 -71.67 9.25
N LYS A 233 79.27 -71.11 10.36
CA LYS A 233 79.90 -71.29 11.68
C LYS A 233 79.95 -72.76 12.10
N ALA A 234 78.88 -73.52 11.86
CA ALA A 234 78.85 -74.95 12.17
C ALA A 234 79.80 -75.77 11.28
N GLU A 235 79.92 -75.44 9.99
CA GLU A 235 80.89 -76.06 9.08
C GLU A 235 82.32 -75.72 9.46
N LEU A 236 82.61 -74.45 9.76
CA LEU A 236 83.92 -74.02 10.29
C LEU A 236 84.28 -74.77 11.57
N GLN A 237 83.32 -74.96 12.49
CA GLN A 237 83.56 -75.72 13.71
C GLN A 237 83.86 -77.20 13.40
N LYS A 238 83.08 -77.84 12.51
CA LYS A 238 83.35 -79.22 12.09
C LYS A 238 84.71 -79.38 11.43
N GLU A 239 85.10 -78.43 10.58
CA GLU A 239 86.40 -78.47 9.90
C GLU A 239 87.53 -78.26 10.90
N ARG A 240 87.36 -77.36 11.89
CA ARG A 240 88.29 -77.24 13.02
C ARG A 240 88.40 -78.53 13.83
N ASP A 241 87.28 -79.18 14.15
CA ASP A 241 87.28 -80.43 14.91
C ASP A 241 87.96 -81.56 14.12
N LYS A 242 87.77 -81.62 12.79
CA LYS A 242 88.49 -82.53 11.89
C LYS A 242 89.98 -82.22 11.83
N SER A 243 90.36 -80.95 11.66
CA SER A 243 91.77 -80.54 11.68
C SER A 243 92.40 -80.91 13.02
N ALA A 244 91.73 -80.64 14.15
CA ALA A 244 92.22 -81.04 15.48
C ALA A 244 92.38 -82.55 15.61
N LYS A 245 91.46 -83.35 15.05
CA LYS A 245 91.60 -84.82 14.98
C LYS A 245 92.78 -85.25 14.11
N MET A 246 92.96 -84.68 12.91
CA MET A 246 94.11 -84.98 12.04
C MET A 246 95.42 -84.57 12.70
N THR A 247 95.48 -83.42 13.37
CA THR A 247 96.65 -82.99 14.14
C THR A 247 96.94 -83.97 15.28
N LYS A 248 95.91 -84.46 15.97
CA LYS A 248 96.07 -85.49 17.00
C LYS A 248 96.54 -86.82 16.42
N GLU A 249 95.97 -87.28 15.31
CA GLU A 249 96.43 -88.50 14.62
C GLU A 249 97.86 -88.37 14.08
N LEU A 250 98.25 -87.20 13.58
CA LEU A 250 99.63 -86.91 13.18
C LEU A 250 100.56 -86.92 14.39
N ALA A 251 100.15 -86.33 15.52
CA ALA A 251 100.91 -86.37 16.76
C ALA A 251 101.05 -87.80 17.31
N ASP A 252 99.98 -88.60 17.26
CA ASP A 252 99.98 -90.00 17.69
C ASP A 252 100.85 -90.87 16.75
N LYS A 253 100.81 -90.62 15.43
CA LYS A 253 101.71 -91.26 14.44
C LYS A 253 103.17 -90.84 14.59
N LEU A 254 103.43 -89.58 14.91
CA LEU A 254 104.78 -89.10 15.23
C LEU A 254 105.28 -89.75 16.52
N SER A 255 104.46 -89.82 17.57
CA SER A 255 104.83 -90.46 18.84
C SER A 255 105.05 -91.98 18.70
N THR A 256 104.26 -92.66 17.87
CA THR A 256 104.50 -94.09 17.55
C THR A 256 105.73 -94.26 16.67
N SER A 257 105.95 -93.39 15.68
CA SER A 257 107.18 -93.38 14.89
C SER A 257 108.43 -93.06 15.71
N GLU A 258 108.32 -92.24 16.75
CA GLU A 258 109.41 -91.97 17.70
C GLU A 258 109.66 -93.18 18.60
N LYS A 259 108.60 -93.84 19.11
CA LYS A 259 108.73 -95.09 19.88
C LYS A 259 109.32 -96.25 19.07
N ASP A 260 108.98 -96.38 17.79
CA ASP A 260 109.56 -97.40 16.90
C ASP A 260 111.02 -97.09 16.53
N LYS A 261 111.42 -95.81 16.49
CA LYS A 261 112.83 -95.41 16.39
C LYS A 261 113.61 -95.76 17.65
N ASP A 262 113.06 -95.47 18.83
CA ASP A 262 113.71 -95.79 20.10
C ASP A 262 113.86 -97.31 20.33
N ARG A 263 112.96 -98.12 19.74
CA ARG A 263 113.00 -99.59 19.80
C ARG A 263 113.93 -100.23 18.76
N ALA A 264 114.31 -99.51 17.70
CA ALA A 264 115.30 -99.94 16.71
C ALA A 264 116.74 -99.59 17.12
N ILE A 265 116.93 -98.89 18.25
CA ILE A 265 118.23 -98.42 18.76
C ILE A 265 118.62 -99.13 20.08
N GLN A 266 117.81 -100.07 20.59
CA GLN A 266 118.14 -101.01 21.70
C GLN A 266 118.40 -102.42 21.18
#